data_AF-A0A074M7H3-F1
#
_entry.id   AF-A0A074M7H3-F1
#
_cell.length_a   1.000
_cell.length_b   1.000
_cell.length_c   1.000
_cell.angle_alpha   90.00
_cell.angle_beta   90.00
_cell.angle_gamma   90.00
#
_symmetry.space_group_name_H-M   'P 1'
#
loop_
_entity.id
_entity.type
_entity.pdbx_description
1 polymer ?
#
loop_
_entity_poly.entity_id
_entity_poly.type
_entity_poly.pdbx_seq_one_letter_code
_entity_poly.pdbx_strand_id
1 'polypeptide(L)'
;MLGVEDRVDYMAWGDIVPVARAARGMITINSTSGTLALDMEVPVVALGQCVFDIPGITFQGELDFFWTQASPPDRELFNAFRRVLIERCLIPGGFFSEEALDKVVQHAVARLEGRQMLPD
;
A
#
# COMPACT_ATOMS: atom_id res chain seq x y z
N MET A 1 15.61 -26.77 11.77
CA MET A 1 15.57 -25.71 10.73
C MET A 1 14.33 -25.95 9.88
N LEU A 2 13.74 -24.92 9.28
CA LEU A 2 12.45 -25.05 8.57
C LEU A 2 12.61 -25.60 7.13
N GLY A 3 13.83 -25.72 6.59
CA GLY A 3 14.08 -26.34 5.28
C GLY A 3 13.66 -25.46 4.10
N VAL A 4 13.77 -24.15 4.26
CA VAL A 4 13.32 -23.14 3.28
C VAL A 4 14.46 -22.25 2.79
N GLU A 5 15.70 -22.58 3.15
CA GLU A 5 16.86 -21.72 2.94
C GLU A 5 17.09 -21.41 1.46
N ASP A 6 16.87 -22.39 0.58
CA ASP A 6 17.01 -22.25 -0.88
C ASP A 6 15.82 -21.51 -1.54
N ARG A 7 14.84 -21.06 -0.75
CA ARG A 7 13.60 -20.41 -1.22
C ARG A 7 13.37 -19.02 -0.62
N VAL A 8 14.28 -18.56 0.24
CA VAL A 8 14.14 -17.29 0.95
C VAL A 8 15.37 -16.43 0.69
N ASP A 9 15.18 -15.40 -0.13
CA ASP A 9 16.15 -14.34 -0.29
C ASP A 9 15.88 -13.22 0.72
N TYR A 10 16.91 -12.81 1.45
CA TYR A 10 16.84 -11.66 2.35
C TYR A 10 17.40 -10.41 1.65
N MET A 11 16.58 -9.37 1.57
CA MET A 11 16.97 -8.07 1.00
C MET A 11 17.00 -7.00 2.10
N ALA A 12 18.21 -6.57 2.49
CA ALA A 12 18.38 -5.54 3.51
C ALA A 12 18.13 -4.11 2.99
N TRP A 13 18.33 -3.89 1.69
CA TRP A 13 18.12 -2.62 1.00
C TRP A 13 17.79 -2.86 -0.47
N GLY A 14 17.22 -1.86 -1.11
CA GLY A 14 16.90 -1.90 -2.54
C GLY A 14 15.60 -1.18 -2.86
N ASP A 15 15.31 -1.04 -4.14
CA ASP A 15 14.03 -0.54 -4.61
C ASP A 15 13.00 -1.69 -4.60
N ILE A 16 11.95 -1.52 -3.81
CA ILE A 16 10.85 -2.49 -3.71
C ILE A 16 9.96 -2.49 -4.95
N VAL A 17 9.92 -1.41 -5.73
CA VAL A 17 9.07 -1.28 -6.92
C VAL A 17 9.31 -2.38 -7.96
N PRO A 18 10.55 -2.64 -8.43
CA PRO A 18 10.80 -3.72 -9.38
C PRO A 18 10.49 -5.11 -8.80
N VAL A 19 10.77 -5.31 -7.50
CA VAL A 19 10.50 -6.59 -6.82
C VAL A 19 8.99 -6.84 -6.74
N ALA A 20 8.23 -5.84 -6.29
CA ALA A 20 6.77 -5.92 -6.20
C ALA A 20 6.15 -6.17 -7.58
N ARG A 21 6.57 -5.41 -8.60
CA ARG A 21 6.06 -5.56 -9.98
C ARG A 21 6.27 -6.96 -10.56
N ALA A 22 7.40 -7.60 -10.22
CA ALA A 22 7.72 -8.95 -10.69
C ALA A 22 7.13 -10.06 -9.80
N ALA A 23 6.58 -9.72 -8.63
CA ALA A 23 6.07 -10.69 -7.68
C ALA A 23 4.76 -11.33 -8.16
N ARG A 24 4.54 -12.58 -7.76
CA ARG A 24 3.28 -13.30 -7.96
C ARG A 24 2.20 -12.93 -6.94
N GLY A 25 2.61 -12.30 -5.85
CA GLY A 25 1.77 -11.88 -4.74
C GLY A 25 2.62 -11.25 -3.64
N MET A 26 2.01 -10.41 -2.81
CA MET A 26 2.67 -9.77 -1.66
C MET A 26 1.91 -10.12 -0.38
N ILE A 27 2.66 -10.51 0.65
CA ILE A 27 2.13 -10.69 2.00
C ILE A 27 2.75 -9.61 2.88
N THR A 28 1.91 -8.87 3.59
CA THR A 28 2.35 -7.78 4.47
C THR A 28 1.61 -7.85 5.79
N ILE A 29 2.23 -7.37 6.87
CA ILE A 29 1.53 -7.17 8.14
C ILE A 29 0.66 -5.93 8.01
N ASN A 30 1.27 -4.75 7.88
CA ASN A 30 0.58 -3.46 7.79
C ASN A 30 1.38 -2.40 7.01
N SER A 31 2.37 -2.82 6.22
CA SER A 31 3.15 -1.90 5.41
C SER A 31 2.30 -1.30 4.27
N THR A 32 2.48 -0.01 4.01
CA THR A 32 1.92 0.67 2.83
C THR A 32 2.47 0.12 1.52
N SER A 33 3.55 -0.67 1.55
CA SER A 33 4.01 -1.47 0.40
C SER A 33 2.90 -2.37 -0.16
N GLY A 34 1.91 -2.78 0.65
CA GLY A 34 0.73 -3.47 0.15
C GLY A 34 -0.05 -2.63 -0.87
N THR A 35 -0.27 -1.34 -0.60
CA THR A 35 -0.94 -0.44 -1.55
C THR A 35 -0.14 -0.21 -2.84
N LEU A 36 1.19 -0.26 -2.76
CA LEU A 36 2.07 -0.21 -3.93
C LEU A 36 1.87 -1.45 -4.82
N ALA A 37 1.82 -2.65 -4.22
CA ALA A 37 1.58 -3.90 -4.94
C ALA A 37 0.18 -3.93 -5.58
N LEU A 38 -0.85 -3.48 -4.83
CA LEU A 38 -2.22 -3.36 -5.32
C LEU A 38 -2.32 -2.43 -6.55
N ASP A 39 -1.59 -1.31 -6.56
CA ASP A 39 -1.55 -0.41 -7.72
C ASP A 39 -0.93 -1.07 -8.96
N MET A 40 -0.06 -2.06 -8.75
CA MET A 40 0.57 -2.87 -9.82
C MET A 40 -0.22 -4.15 -10.17
N GLU A 41 -1.45 -4.31 -9.67
CA GLU A 41 -2.31 -5.50 -9.88
C GLU A 41 -1.76 -6.78 -9.29
N VAL A 42 -0.83 -6.66 -8.33
CA VAL A 42 -0.28 -7.79 -7.61
C VAL A 42 -1.23 -8.15 -6.47
N PRO A 43 -1.69 -9.41 -6.37
CA PRO A 43 -2.55 -9.84 -5.26
C PRO A 43 -1.86 -9.63 -3.91
N VAL A 44 -2.61 -9.19 -2.90
CA VAL A 44 -2.08 -8.89 -1.56
C VAL A 44 -2.83 -9.61 -0.46
N VAL A 45 -2.10 -10.17 0.51
CA VAL A 45 -2.61 -10.57 1.83
C VAL A 45 -2.16 -9.55 2.86
N ALA A 46 -3.11 -9.01 3.63
CA ALA A 46 -2.87 -8.24 4.83
C ALA A 46 -3.03 -9.15 6.06
N LEU A 47 -1.97 -9.37 6.83
CA LEU A 47 -2.00 -10.19 8.04
C LEU A 47 -2.31 -9.38 9.30
N GLY A 48 -2.14 -8.07 9.24
CA GLY A 48 -2.47 -7.13 10.31
C GLY A 48 -3.55 -6.14 9.89
N GLN A 49 -3.86 -5.20 10.78
CA GLN A 49 -4.88 -4.19 10.50
C GLN A 49 -4.40 -3.21 9.43
N CYS A 50 -5.01 -3.29 8.26
CA CYS A 50 -4.75 -2.40 7.14
C CYS A 50 -6.03 -1.70 6.71
N VAL A 51 -5.97 -0.39 6.50
CA VAL A 51 -7.13 0.38 5.99
C VAL A 51 -7.54 -0.03 4.57
N PHE A 52 -6.65 -0.69 3.83
CA PHE A 52 -6.88 -1.21 2.49
C PHE A 52 -7.31 -2.70 2.49
N ASP A 53 -7.40 -3.35 3.66
CA ASP A 53 -7.86 -4.73 3.77
C ASP A 53 -9.39 -4.78 3.62
N ILE A 54 -9.82 -4.80 2.36
CA ILE A 54 -11.22 -4.72 1.95
C ILE A 54 -11.46 -5.86 0.96
N PRO A 55 -12.54 -6.65 1.12
CA PRO A 55 -12.93 -7.66 0.14
C PRO A 55 -13.00 -7.07 -1.28
N GLY A 56 -12.31 -7.71 -2.22
CA GLY A 56 -12.15 -7.23 -3.59
C GLY A 56 -10.90 -6.38 -3.80
N ILE A 57 -10.31 -5.78 -2.77
CA ILE A 57 -8.99 -5.14 -2.84
C ILE A 57 -7.90 -6.16 -2.45
N THR A 58 -8.05 -6.84 -1.33
CA THR A 58 -7.08 -7.83 -0.83
C THR A 58 -7.68 -9.23 -0.86
N PHE A 59 -6.81 -10.25 -0.84
CA PHE A 59 -7.23 -11.64 -0.68
C PHE A 59 -7.71 -11.89 0.75
N GLN A 60 -8.90 -12.46 0.88
CA GLN A 60 -9.61 -12.64 2.16
C GLN A 60 -9.63 -14.09 2.67
N GLY A 61 -8.98 -15.01 1.95
CA GLY A 61 -8.91 -16.42 2.35
C GLY A 61 -7.69 -16.74 3.20
N GLU A 62 -7.59 -18.01 3.61
CA GLU A 62 -6.42 -18.52 4.33
C GLU A 62 -5.15 -18.49 3.46
N LEU A 63 -3.99 -18.31 4.10
CA LEU A 63 -2.71 -18.15 3.42
C LEU A 63 -2.35 -19.34 2.51
N ASP A 64 -2.77 -20.56 2.87
CA ASP A 64 -2.53 -21.77 2.08
C ASP A 64 -3.19 -21.71 0.69
N PHE A 65 -4.30 -20.99 0.57
CA PHE A 65 -5.03 -20.84 -0.70
C PHE A 65 -4.53 -19.68 -1.54
N PHE A 66 -3.81 -18.72 -0.95
CA PHE A 66 -3.39 -17.48 -1.61
C PHE A 66 -2.64 -17.76 -2.93
N TRP A 67 -1.67 -18.66 -2.93
CA TRP A 67 -0.81 -18.91 -4.10
C TRP A 67 -1.52 -19.55 -5.29
N THR A 68 -2.70 -20.14 -5.06
CA THR A 68 -3.44 -20.87 -6.11
C THR A 68 -4.77 -20.20 -6.47
N GLN A 69 -5.34 -19.39 -5.57
CA GLN A 69 -6.68 -18.82 -5.73
C GLN A 69 -6.70 -17.29 -5.76
N ALA A 70 -5.60 -16.61 -5.40
CA ALA A 70 -5.61 -15.16 -5.39
C ALA A 70 -5.76 -14.58 -6.79
N SER A 71 -6.62 -13.58 -6.89
CA SER A 71 -6.79 -12.75 -8.08
C SER A 71 -6.19 -11.35 -7.84
N PRO A 72 -5.86 -10.62 -8.91
CA PRO A 72 -5.59 -9.19 -8.81
C PRO A 72 -6.72 -8.43 -8.09
N PRO A 73 -6.44 -7.26 -7.50
CA PRO A 73 -7.47 -6.41 -6.93
C PRO A 73 -8.50 -6.00 -7.98
N ASP A 74 -9.75 -5.86 -7.56
CA ASP A 74 -10.74 -5.09 -8.30
C ASP A 74 -10.22 -3.66 -8.47
N ARG A 75 -9.88 -3.34 -9.71
CA ARG A 75 -9.23 -2.09 -10.07
C ARG A 75 -10.13 -0.88 -9.82
N GLU A 76 -11.43 -1.02 -10.04
CA GLU A 76 -12.38 0.07 -9.83
C GLU A 76 -12.53 0.35 -8.33
N LEU A 77 -12.70 -0.70 -7.54
CA LEU A 77 -12.82 -0.61 -6.08
C LEU A 77 -11.56 -0.04 -5.45
N PHE A 78 -10.37 -0.51 -5.86
CA PHE A 78 -9.10 -0.01 -5.35
C PHE A 78 -8.90 1.47 -5.71
N ASN A 79 -9.22 1.88 -6.93
CA ASN A 79 -9.13 3.29 -7.35
C ASN A 79 -10.10 4.18 -6.56
N ALA A 80 -11.32 3.70 -6.29
CA ALA A 80 -12.29 4.42 -5.46
C ALA A 80 -11.80 4.58 -4.02
N PHE A 81 -11.28 3.50 -3.41
CA PHE A 81 -10.64 3.54 -2.09
C PHE A 81 -9.47 4.54 -2.06
N ARG A 82 -8.56 4.46 -3.04
CA ARG A 82 -7.39 5.33 -3.13
C ARG A 82 -7.79 6.80 -3.24
N ARG A 83 -8.82 7.11 -4.03
CA ARG A 83 -9.36 8.48 -4.16
C ARG A 83 -9.84 9.01 -2.81
N VAL A 84 -10.63 8.24 -2.07
CA VAL A 84 -11.11 8.65 -0.73
C VAL A 84 -9.93 8.86 0.22
N LEU A 85 -8.96 7.95 0.23
CA LEU A 85 -7.79 8.04 1.08
C LEU A 85 -7.01 9.34 0.82
N ILE A 86 -6.73 9.64 -0.45
CA ILE A 86 -6.01 10.86 -0.86
C ILE A 86 -6.81 12.13 -0.51
N GLU A 87 -8.10 12.17 -0.82
CA GLU A 87 -8.91 13.39 -0.70
C GLU A 87 -9.36 13.70 0.73
N ARG A 88 -9.49 12.68 1.59
CA ARG A 88 -10.15 12.84 2.92
C ARG A 88 -9.25 12.51 4.10
N CYS A 89 -8.32 11.58 3.93
CA CYS A 89 -7.56 11.02 5.06
C CYS A 89 -6.12 11.54 5.11
N LEU A 90 -5.49 11.78 3.97
CA LEU A 90 -4.09 12.18 3.88
C LEU A 90 -3.91 13.70 3.86
N ILE A 91 -2.72 14.14 4.27
CA ILE A 91 -2.23 15.52 4.12
C ILE A 91 -1.27 15.52 2.93
N PRO A 92 -1.51 16.32 1.87
CA PRO A 92 -0.61 16.39 0.72
C PRO A 92 0.82 16.81 1.11
N GLY A 93 1.82 16.18 0.50
CA GLY A 93 3.25 16.46 0.72
C GLY A 93 4.04 15.24 1.17
N GLY A 94 5.21 15.44 1.79
CA GLY A 94 6.10 14.37 2.20
C GLY A 94 7.37 14.88 2.90
N PHE A 95 8.23 13.98 3.34
CA PHE A 95 9.41 14.33 4.17
C PHE A 95 10.75 14.29 3.42
N PHE A 96 10.75 13.92 2.14
CA PHE A 96 11.97 13.55 1.40
C PHE A 96 12.45 14.60 0.39
N SER A 97 11.78 15.74 0.29
CA SER A 97 12.25 16.92 -0.45
C SER A 97 11.78 18.18 0.24
N GLU A 98 12.49 19.29 0.03
CA GLU A 98 12.08 20.61 0.57
C GLU A 98 10.69 20.99 0.07
N GLU A 99 10.41 20.82 -1.23
CA GLU A 99 9.10 21.08 -1.83
C GLU A 99 7.98 20.24 -1.17
N ALA A 100 8.22 18.95 -0.95
CA ALA A 100 7.24 18.08 -0.30
C ALA A 100 7.05 18.43 1.18
N LEU A 101 8.12 18.87 1.85
CA LEU A 101 8.11 19.27 3.24
C LEU A 101 7.32 20.57 3.43
N ASP A 102 7.56 21.55 2.58
CA ASP A 102 6.80 22.81 2.57
C ASP A 102 5.32 22.55 2.33
N LYS A 103 5.00 21.68 1.36
CA LYS A 103 3.63 21.26 1.07
C LYS A 103 2.96 20.62 2.29
N VAL A 104 3.60 19.64 2.93
CA VAL A 104 2.98 18.96 4.09
C VAL A 104 2.80 19.90 5.28
N VAL A 105 3.74 20.81 5.52
CA VAL A 105 3.62 21.82 6.58
C VAL A 105 2.44 22.75 6.31
N GLN A 106 2.32 23.29 5.10
CA GLN A 106 1.22 24.19 4.73
C GLN A 106 -0.15 23.51 4.88
N HIS A 107 -0.32 22.31 4.33
CA HIS A 107 -1.59 21.59 4.43
C HIS A 107 -1.90 21.11 5.86
N ALA A 108 -0.89 20.76 6.65
CA ALA A 108 -1.08 20.37 8.06
C ALA A 108 -1.56 21.56 8.90
N VAL A 109 -0.94 22.74 8.76
CA VAL A 109 -1.37 23.97 9.46
C VAL A 109 -2.82 24.31 9.09
N ALA A 110 -3.17 24.30 7.80
CA ALA A 110 -4.54 24.57 7.36
C ALA A 110 -5.55 23.60 8.00
N ARG A 111 -5.24 22.30 8.03
CA ARG A 111 -6.12 21.29 8.65
C ARG A 111 -6.29 21.51 10.16
N LEU A 112 -5.22 21.86 10.87
CA LEU A 112 -5.26 22.16 12.31
C LEU A 112 -6.07 23.42 12.62
N GLU A 113 -6.06 24.40 11.73
CA GLU A 113 -6.87 25.62 11.83
C GLU A 113 -8.33 25.43 11.35
N GLY A 114 -8.71 24.21 10.94
CA GLY A 114 -10.05 23.91 10.43
C GLY A 114 -10.32 24.46 9.02
N ARG A 115 -9.27 24.86 8.29
CA ARG A 115 -9.35 25.32 6.89
C ARG A 115 -9.19 24.13 5.95
N GLN A 116 -10.03 24.06 4.92
CA GLN A 116 -9.89 23.06 3.87
C GLN A 116 -9.03 23.62 2.73
N MET A 117 -7.86 23.02 2.52
CA MET A 117 -7.05 23.21 1.32
C MET A 117 -7.16 21.94 0.47
N LEU A 118 -7.68 22.08 -0.75
CA LEU A 118 -7.72 20.96 -1.70
C LEU A 118 -6.28 20.62 -2.13
N PRO A 119 -5.97 19.34 -2.39
CA PRO A 119 -4.73 18.98 -3.06
C PRO A 119 -4.66 19.68 -4.42
N ASP A 120 -3.48 20.19 -4.80
CA ASP A 120 -3.21 20.70 -6.15
C ASP A 120 -3.37 19.62 -7.22
#